data_AF-A0A7H4PM60-F1
#
_entry.id   AF-A0A7H4PM60-F1
#
_cell.length_a   1.000
_cell.length_b   1.000
_cell.length_c   1.000
_cell.angle_alpha   90.00
_cell.angle_beta   90.00
_cell.angle_gamma   90.00
#
_symmetry.space_group_name_H-M   'P 1'
#
loop_
_entity.id
_entity.type
_entity.pdbx_description
1 polymer ?
#
loop_
_entity_poly.entity_id
_entity_poly.type
_entity_poly.pdbx_seq_one_letter_code
_entity_poly.pdbx_strand_id
1 'polypeptide(L)'
;MFGPSLAPEDSAAGHEHRWSAPAVWQGVTADCAQARGVRAGIPWQRTPGVTLLTLIALWGAGSVVSFAVNRHHIVSAAARAQQLVNHPAVNDPQLMALQALRNDIGRLQTQQANGAPWYQRFGLDHNAPLSAALMPWYGQASNRLIRDAAMQALTQKLTVLANLPPRSPQRATLAKAGYDQLKAYLMMARPDKADAALYAQVMTTTAPSRPGLSPALWQSIAPDLHAFYMQSLPSQPAWKITPDRQLVTRVRQVLLEQIGRRNAESTLYENMLTRVRRSYADMTLEDMTPQTDAGRLFSTPESVPGMFTRQAWEGGVQEAIDNAVASRRDEIDWVLSDSRKTLSGDVSPEALKQRLTARYFTDFAGAWLNFLNSIRLNPAHNIADVTDQLTLAGDVRQSPLIALMNTLAYQGQTGQQKEAISASLVKSAKNLLGGDDRPVIDQQAAGPAGPLDSTFGPLLQLMGKNSVQSVMAADSSLSLQTYLTRLTRGAPQAPAGGKRRRPAGDDAAAGADGLPGQER
;
A
#
# COMPACT_ATOMS: atom_id res chain seq x y z
N MET A 1 -53.54 -84.96 -23.49
CA MET A 1 -53.95 -85.36 -24.84
C MET A 1 -52.77 -86.00 -25.53
N PHE A 2 -53.02 -87.15 -26.14
CA PHE A 2 -52.05 -88.11 -26.66
C PHE A 2 -51.31 -87.65 -27.93
N GLY A 3 -50.08 -88.12 -28.10
CA GLY A 3 -49.48 -88.42 -29.41
C GLY A 3 -47.99 -88.07 -29.56
N PRO A 4 -47.14 -88.93 -30.17
CA PRO A 4 -47.23 -90.39 -30.31
C PRO A 4 -45.96 -91.13 -29.80
N SER A 5 -46.08 -92.45 -29.68
CA SER A 5 -45.00 -93.40 -29.37
C SER A 5 -43.97 -93.48 -30.50
N LEU A 6 -42.69 -93.38 -30.18
CA LEU A 6 -41.60 -93.81 -31.07
C LEU A 6 -41.53 -95.34 -31.05
N ALA A 7 -41.92 -95.98 -32.15
CA ALA A 7 -41.56 -97.37 -32.41
C ALA A 7 -40.05 -97.46 -32.72
N PRO A 8 -39.39 -98.57 -32.34
CA PRO A 8 -37.95 -98.69 -32.37
C PRO A 8 -37.47 -98.93 -33.81
N GLU A 9 -36.48 -98.17 -34.28
CA GLU A 9 -35.70 -98.60 -35.43
C GLU A 9 -34.75 -99.72 -35.01
N ASP A 10 -34.99 -100.91 -35.54
CA ASP A 10 -34.05 -102.02 -35.55
C ASP A 10 -32.75 -101.60 -36.24
N SER A 11 -31.76 -101.23 -35.42
CA SER A 11 -30.38 -101.15 -35.85
C SER A 11 -29.79 -102.55 -35.83
N ALA A 12 -29.81 -103.22 -36.99
CA ALA A 12 -28.99 -104.39 -37.22
C ALA A 12 -27.49 -104.03 -37.17
N ALA A 13 -26.71 -105.01 -36.69
CA ALA A 13 -25.25 -105.11 -36.68
C ALA A 13 -24.52 -104.44 -35.50
N GLY A 14 -23.98 -105.32 -34.64
CA GLY A 14 -23.31 -104.97 -33.40
C GLY A 14 -21.94 -104.31 -33.58
N HIS A 15 -21.62 -103.45 -32.62
CA HIS A 15 -20.25 -103.19 -32.19
C HIS A 15 -20.18 -103.53 -30.71
N GLU A 16 -19.39 -104.56 -30.38
CA GLU A 16 -19.40 -105.30 -29.10
C GLU A 16 -18.96 -104.49 -27.86
N HIS A 17 -18.51 -103.25 -28.04
CA HIS A 17 -18.13 -102.33 -26.95
C HIS A 17 -18.67 -100.91 -27.14
N ARG A 18 -19.88 -100.76 -27.67
CA ARG A 18 -20.51 -99.43 -27.72
C ARG A 18 -21.18 -99.14 -26.38
N TRP A 19 -20.54 -98.32 -25.55
CA TRP A 19 -21.20 -97.76 -24.36
C TRP A 19 -22.30 -96.81 -24.84
N SER A 20 -23.55 -97.30 -24.92
CA SER A 20 -24.71 -96.42 -25.07
C SER A 20 -24.94 -95.75 -23.73
N ALA A 21 -24.33 -94.58 -23.55
CA ALA A 21 -24.50 -93.79 -22.33
C ALA A 21 -26.01 -93.66 -22.01
N PRO A 22 -26.45 -93.96 -20.78
CA PRO A 22 -27.86 -93.80 -20.39
C PRO A 22 -28.37 -92.39 -20.70
N ALA A 23 -29.67 -92.21 -20.94
CA ALA A 23 -30.26 -90.94 -21.40
C ALA A 23 -29.83 -89.70 -20.57
N VAL A 24 -29.56 -89.88 -19.28
CA VAL A 24 -29.05 -88.84 -18.37
C VAL A 24 -27.66 -88.33 -18.78
N TRP A 25 -26.78 -89.22 -19.24
CA TRP A 25 -25.44 -88.88 -19.72
C TRP A 25 -25.43 -88.38 -21.17
N GLN A 26 -26.39 -88.79 -22.00
CA GLN A 26 -26.57 -88.20 -23.33
C GLN A 26 -26.91 -86.71 -23.25
N GLY A 27 -27.77 -86.31 -22.29
CA GLY A 27 -28.05 -84.90 -22.00
C GLY A 27 -26.79 -84.12 -21.63
N VAL A 28 -25.96 -84.65 -20.71
CA VAL A 28 -24.70 -84.00 -20.30
C VAL A 28 -23.69 -83.93 -21.45
N THR A 29 -23.55 -84.98 -22.26
CA THR A 29 -22.61 -84.96 -23.41
C THR A 29 -23.09 -84.07 -24.56
N ALA A 30 -24.40 -83.98 -24.79
CA ALA A 30 -24.98 -83.05 -25.75
C ALA A 30 -24.84 -81.60 -25.29
N ASP A 31 -25.05 -81.33 -23.99
CA ASP A 31 -24.79 -80.01 -23.39
C ASP A 31 -23.30 -79.67 -23.42
N CYS A 32 -22.39 -80.61 -23.16
CA CYS A 32 -20.94 -80.37 -23.30
C CYS A 32 -20.52 -80.11 -24.76
N ALA A 33 -21.20 -80.71 -25.73
CA ALA A 33 -20.94 -80.46 -27.15
C ALA A 33 -21.47 -79.09 -27.62
N GLN A 34 -22.52 -78.56 -26.98
CA GLN A 34 -23.09 -77.24 -27.28
C GLN A 34 -22.54 -76.11 -26.39
N ALA A 35 -22.02 -76.45 -25.20
CA ALA A 35 -21.38 -75.51 -24.29
C ALA A 35 -20.03 -75.07 -24.85
N ARG A 36 -20.04 -73.97 -25.60
CA ARG A 36 -18.80 -73.24 -25.91
C ARG A 36 -18.23 -72.71 -24.60
N GLY A 37 -16.99 -73.09 -24.28
CA GLY A 37 -16.24 -72.52 -23.17
C GLY A 37 -16.11 -71.01 -23.34
N VAL A 38 -17.00 -70.25 -22.72
CA VAL A 38 -16.84 -68.80 -22.58
C VAL A 38 -15.86 -68.61 -21.44
N ARG A 39 -14.72 -67.96 -21.71
CA ARG A 39 -13.79 -67.57 -20.64
C ARG A 39 -14.56 -66.67 -19.67
N ALA A 40 -14.87 -67.19 -18.48
CA ALA A 40 -15.48 -66.43 -17.41
C ALA A 40 -14.43 -65.47 -16.82
N GLY A 41 -14.41 -64.25 -17.34
CA GLY A 41 -13.50 -63.19 -16.90
C GLY A 41 -13.31 -62.13 -17.97
N ILE A 42 -12.92 -60.93 -17.55
CA ILE A 42 -12.54 -59.84 -18.47
C ILE A 42 -11.36 -60.36 -19.33
N PRO A 43 -11.45 -60.34 -20.68
CA PRO A 43 -10.39 -60.86 -21.53
C PRO A 43 -9.17 -59.95 -21.48
N TRP A 44 -8.29 -60.15 -20.49
CA TRP A 44 -7.12 -59.31 -20.19
C TRP A 44 -6.21 -59.04 -21.40
N GLN A 45 -6.21 -59.92 -22.40
CA GLN A 45 -5.46 -59.76 -23.66
C GLN A 45 -6.15 -58.84 -24.68
N ARG A 46 -7.48 -58.73 -24.67
CA ARG A 46 -8.27 -57.90 -25.61
C ARG A 46 -8.66 -56.55 -25.03
N THR A 47 -8.80 -56.46 -23.71
CA THR A 47 -9.02 -55.18 -23.02
C THR A 47 -8.01 -54.10 -23.39
N PRO A 48 -6.67 -54.32 -23.43
CA PRO A 48 -5.73 -53.27 -23.80
C PRO A 48 -5.92 -52.79 -25.26
N GLY A 49 -6.30 -53.68 -26.17
CA GLY A 49 -6.56 -53.32 -27.56
C GLY A 49 -7.84 -52.51 -27.73
N VAL A 50 -8.92 -52.91 -27.05
CA VAL A 50 -10.18 -52.17 -27.06
C VAL A 50 -10.05 -50.83 -26.36
N THR A 51 -9.34 -50.76 -25.22
CA THR A 51 -9.08 -49.48 -24.53
C THR A 51 -8.21 -48.55 -25.36
N LEU A 52 -7.19 -49.08 -26.06
CA LEU A 52 -6.37 -48.27 -26.96
C LEU A 52 -7.20 -47.73 -28.13
N LEU A 53 -8.06 -48.55 -28.75
CA LEU A 53 -8.92 -48.11 -29.86
C LEU A 53 -9.94 -47.05 -29.41
N THR A 54 -10.55 -47.22 -28.23
CA THR A 54 -11.48 -46.20 -27.71
C THR A 54 -10.75 -44.90 -27.35
N LEU A 55 -9.52 -44.97 -26.81
CA LEU A 55 -8.69 -43.79 -26.58
C LEU A 55 -8.32 -43.08 -27.89
N ILE A 56 -7.96 -43.82 -28.94
CA ILE A 56 -7.67 -43.24 -30.27
C ILE A 56 -8.92 -42.58 -30.86
N ALA A 57 -10.09 -43.25 -30.77
CA ALA A 57 -11.35 -42.69 -31.26
C ALA A 57 -11.74 -41.42 -30.50
N LEU A 58 -11.59 -41.41 -29.16
CA LEU A 58 -11.84 -40.24 -28.31
C LEU A 58 -10.88 -39.09 -28.64
N TRP A 59 -9.60 -39.40 -28.86
CA TRP A 59 -8.58 -38.40 -29.23
C TRP A 59 -8.84 -37.83 -30.63
N GLY A 60 -9.25 -38.67 -31.59
CA GLY A 60 -9.66 -38.25 -32.93
C GLY A 60 -10.89 -37.34 -32.90
N ALA A 61 -11.94 -37.72 -32.16
CA ALA A 61 -13.13 -36.88 -31.97
C ALA A 61 -12.77 -35.54 -31.31
N GLY A 62 -11.94 -35.56 -30.26
CA GLY A 62 -11.45 -34.36 -29.59
C GLY A 62 -10.64 -33.44 -30.51
N SER A 63 -9.82 -34.02 -31.39
CA SER A 63 -9.03 -33.26 -32.38
C SER A 63 -9.92 -32.58 -33.42
N VAL A 64 -10.98 -33.24 -33.90
CA VAL A 64 -11.94 -32.64 -34.84
C VAL A 64 -12.70 -31.47 -34.19
N VAL A 65 -13.14 -31.64 -32.94
CA VAL A 65 -13.78 -30.56 -32.18
C VAL A 65 -12.82 -29.39 -31.98
N SER A 66 -11.58 -29.66 -31.54
CA SER A 66 -10.56 -28.64 -31.36
C SER A 66 -10.26 -27.90 -32.66
N PHE A 67 -10.19 -28.59 -33.80
CA PHE A 67 -10.00 -27.99 -35.12
C PHE A 67 -11.16 -27.06 -35.50
N ALA A 68 -12.41 -27.53 -35.36
CA ALA A 68 -13.58 -26.75 -35.72
C ALA A 68 -13.69 -25.46 -34.90
N VAL A 69 -13.47 -25.56 -33.59
CA VAL A 69 -13.49 -24.42 -32.66
C VAL A 69 -12.37 -23.42 -33.00
N ASN A 70 -11.13 -23.88 -33.13
CA ASN A 70 -10.00 -22.98 -33.40
C ASN A 70 -10.11 -22.33 -34.79
N ARG A 71 -10.55 -23.08 -35.81
CA ARG A 71 -10.82 -22.51 -37.14
C ARG A 71 -11.91 -21.46 -37.10
N HIS A 72 -13.01 -21.71 -36.39
CA HIS A 72 -14.10 -20.73 -36.26
C HIS A 72 -13.61 -19.44 -35.59
N HIS A 73 -12.80 -19.53 -34.54
CA HIS A 73 -12.18 -18.37 -33.90
C HIS A 73 -11.25 -17.61 -34.83
N ILE A 74 -10.40 -18.30 -35.60
CA ILE A 74 -9.49 -17.66 -36.56
C ILE A 74 -10.27 -16.90 -37.64
N VAL A 75 -11.26 -17.54 -38.27
CA VAL A 75 -12.03 -16.94 -39.38
C VAL A 75 -12.86 -15.76 -38.89
N SER A 76 -13.53 -15.89 -37.75
CA SER A 76 -14.34 -14.81 -37.18
C SER A 76 -13.50 -13.61 -36.74
N ALA A 77 -12.35 -13.85 -36.10
CA ALA A 77 -11.44 -12.79 -35.69
C ALA A 77 -10.78 -12.10 -36.91
N ALA A 78 -10.38 -12.86 -37.92
CA ALA A 78 -9.84 -12.31 -39.17
C ALA A 78 -10.87 -11.44 -39.90
N ALA A 79 -12.12 -11.91 -40.02
CA ALA A 79 -13.19 -11.13 -40.65
C ALA A 79 -13.44 -9.80 -39.91
N ARG A 80 -13.46 -9.81 -38.57
CA ARG A 80 -13.60 -8.59 -37.75
C ARG A 80 -12.43 -7.64 -37.93
N ALA A 81 -11.20 -8.15 -37.92
CA ALA A 81 -10.00 -7.35 -38.14
C ALA A 81 -10.01 -6.69 -39.54
N GLN A 82 -10.37 -7.45 -40.57
CA GLN A 82 -10.50 -6.93 -41.94
C GLN A 82 -11.58 -5.86 -42.06
N GLN A 83 -12.76 -6.06 -41.47
CA GLN A 83 -13.82 -5.06 -41.47
C GLN A 83 -13.37 -3.74 -40.83
N LEU A 84 -12.62 -3.82 -39.73
CA LEU A 84 -12.13 -2.66 -38.99
C LEU A 84 -11.10 -1.84 -39.77
N VAL A 85 -10.27 -2.52 -40.57
CA VAL A 85 -9.22 -1.91 -41.40
C VAL A 85 -9.80 -1.34 -42.70
N ASN A 86 -10.69 -2.08 -43.37
CA ASN A 86 -11.20 -1.73 -44.71
C ASN A 86 -12.18 -0.56 -44.72
N HIS A 87 -12.84 -0.26 -43.60
CA HIS A 87 -13.82 0.84 -43.51
C HIS A 87 -13.31 1.90 -42.53
N PRO A 88 -12.53 2.92 -42.91
CA PRO A 88 -11.80 3.72 -41.94
C PRO A 88 -12.58 4.86 -41.22
N ALA A 89 -13.88 4.74 -40.99
CA ALA A 89 -14.67 5.82 -40.36
C ALA A 89 -14.45 5.95 -38.82
N VAL A 90 -15.15 6.92 -38.22
CA VAL A 90 -15.19 7.15 -36.76
C VAL A 90 -16.65 7.12 -36.34
N ASN A 91 -17.20 5.90 -36.22
CA ASN A 91 -18.62 5.67 -35.92
C ASN A 91 -18.76 4.61 -34.80
N ASP A 92 -19.90 4.61 -34.11
CA ASP A 92 -20.27 3.64 -33.07
C ASP A 92 -19.99 2.15 -33.40
N PRO A 93 -20.40 1.61 -34.58
CA PRO A 93 -20.14 0.20 -34.90
C PRO A 93 -18.64 -0.14 -34.94
N GLN A 94 -17.79 0.82 -35.26
CA GLN A 94 -16.35 0.61 -35.32
C GLN A 94 -15.70 0.63 -33.95
N LEU A 95 -16.20 1.48 -33.05
CA LEU A 95 -15.78 1.45 -31.65
C LEU A 95 -16.18 0.12 -31.01
N MET A 96 -17.39 -0.37 -31.27
CA MET A 96 -17.85 -1.68 -30.79
C MET A 96 -17.01 -2.82 -31.39
N ALA A 97 -16.69 -2.77 -32.69
CA ALA A 97 -15.84 -3.76 -33.34
C ALA A 97 -14.41 -3.76 -32.77
N LEU A 98 -13.85 -2.57 -32.49
CA LEU A 98 -12.55 -2.44 -31.82
C LEU A 98 -12.57 -3.04 -30.41
N GLN A 99 -13.62 -2.78 -29.64
CA GLN A 99 -13.80 -3.35 -28.29
C GLN A 99 -13.97 -4.87 -28.34
N ALA A 100 -14.74 -5.39 -29.28
CA ALA A 100 -14.89 -6.83 -29.48
C ALA A 100 -13.54 -7.50 -29.81
N LEU A 101 -12.74 -6.89 -30.70
CA LEU A 101 -11.42 -7.39 -31.05
C LEU A 101 -10.45 -7.33 -29.86
N ARG A 102 -10.48 -6.26 -29.05
CA ARG A 102 -9.74 -6.16 -27.79
C ARG A 102 -10.12 -7.28 -26.82
N ASN A 103 -11.41 -7.55 -26.65
CA ASN A 103 -11.90 -8.62 -25.77
C ASN A 103 -11.48 -10.00 -26.26
N ASP A 104 -11.50 -10.24 -27.58
CA ASP A 104 -10.97 -11.48 -28.16
C ASP A 104 -9.47 -11.64 -27.88
N ILE A 105 -8.66 -10.60 -28.10
CA ILE A 105 -7.22 -10.61 -27.79
C ILE A 105 -6.98 -10.86 -26.30
N GLY A 106 -7.71 -10.18 -25.41
CA GLY A 106 -7.60 -10.36 -23.97
C GLY A 106 -7.98 -11.78 -23.52
N ARG A 107 -9.01 -12.38 -24.12
CA ARG A 107 -9.37 -13.79 -23.89
C ARG A 107 -8.24 -14.72 -24.31
N LEU A 108 -7.67 -14.52 -25.51
CA LEU A 108 -6.57 -15.36 -26.02
C LEU A 108 -5.32 -15.25 -25.14
N GLN A 109 -4.96 -14.04 -24.68
CA GLN A 109 -3.85 -13.83 -23.76
C GLN A 109 -4.09 -14.48 -22.39
N THR A 110 -5.32 -14.40 -21.87
CA THR A 110 -5.70 -15.05 -20.60
C THR A 110 -5.64 -16.57 -20.72
N GLN A 111 -6.11 -17.13 -21.83
CA GLN A 111 -6.03 -18.58 -22.10
C GLN A 111 -4.58 -19.04 -22.31
N GLN A 112 -3.71 -18.18 -22.84
CA GLN A 112 -2.28 -18.47 -22.93
C GLN A 112 -1.62 -18.54 -21.55
N ALA A 113 -1.99 -17.64 -20.62
CA ALA A 113 -1.43 -17.63 -19.27
C ALA A 113 -1.98 -18.73 -18.36
N ASN A 114 -3.30 -18.97 -18.41
CA ASN A 114 -4.00 -19.88 -17.49
C ASN A 114 -4.31 -21.27 -18.09
N GLY A 115 -3.99 -21.48 -19.36
CA GLY A 115 -4.27 -22.69 -20.13
C GLY A 115 -5.59 -22.64 -20.90
N ALA A 116 -5.58 -23.19 -22.12
CA ALA A 116 -6.77 -23.28 -22.95
C ALA A 116 -7.80 -24.27 -22.35
N PRO A 117 -9.10 -24.07 -22.60
CA PRO A 117 -10.13 -25.03 -22.20
C PRO A 117 -9.92 -26.38 -22.88
N TRP A 118 -10.29 -27.49 -22.22
CA TRP A 118 -9.96 -28.86 -22.64
C TRP A 118 -10.34 -29.20 -24.09
N TYR A 119 -11.43 -28.64 -24.60
CA TYR A 119 -11.89 -28.85 -25.97
C TYR A 119 -11.01 -28.19 -27.05
N GLN A 120 -10.05 -27.34 -26.66
CA GLN A 120 -9.06 -26.70 -27.54
C GLN A 120 -7.65 -27.31 -27.39
N ARG A 121 -7.44 -28.25 -26.44
CA ARG A 121 -6.11 -28.72 -26.01
C ARG A 121 -5.56 -29.91 -26.79
N PHE A 122 -6.26 -30.42 -27.80
CA PHE A 122 -5.84 -31.60 -28.57
C PHE A 122 -4.69 -31.31 -29.56
N GLY A 123 -3.66 -30.57 -29.13
CA GLY A 123 -2.47 -30.23 -29.92
C GLY A 123 -2.68 -29.15 -30.98
N LEU A 124 -3.88 -28.59 -31.08
CA LEU A 124 -4.26 -27.59 -32.09
C LEU A 124 -4.41 -26.18 -31.51
N ASP A 125 -3.85 -25.88 -30.34
CA ASP A 125 -3.96 -24.55 -29.73
C ASP A 125 -3.24 -23.50 -30.60
N HIS A 126 -4.00 -22.53 -31.11
CA HIS A 126 -3.52 -21.41 -31.93
C HIS A 126 -3.70 -20.06 -31.22
N ASN A 127 -3.93 -20.04 -29.90
CA ASN A 127 -4.22 -18.81 -29.17
C ASN A 127 -3.06 -17.80 -29.23
N ALA A 128 -1.83 -18.27 -29.07
CA ALA A 128 -0.62 -17.44 -29.18
C ALA A 128 -0.37 -16.89 -30.60
N PRO A 129 -0.32 -17.72 -31.67
CA PRO A 129 -0.12 -17.20 -33.03
C PRO A 129 -1.29 -16.32 -33.49
N LEU A 130 -2.53 -16.63 -33.10
CA LEU A 130 -3.69 -15.82 -33.44
C LEU A 130 -3.64 -14.45 -32.76
N SER A 131 -3.32 -14.38 -31.46
CA SER A 131 -3.20 -13.09 -30.77
C SER A 131 -2.08 -12.23 -31.36
N ALA A 132 -0.94 -12.82 -31.68
CA ALA A 132 0.17 -12.14 -32.35
C ALA A 132 -0.20 -11.65 -33.76
N ALA A 133 -1.00 -12.41 -34.51
CA ALA A 133 -1.46 -12.02 -35.85
C ALA A 133 -2.53 -10.92 -35.83
N LEU A 134 -3.40 -10.89 -34.82
CA LEU A 134 -4.46 -9.87 -34.69
C LEU A 134 -3.91 -8.53 -34.19
N MET A 135 -2.83 -8.55 -33.41
CA MET A 135 -2.31 -7.36 -32.72
C MET A 135 -1.91 -6.21 -33.67
N PRO A 136 -1.25 -6.43 -34.83
CA PRO A 136 -0.96 -5.37 -35.80
C PRO A 136 -2.22 -4.71 -36.37
N TRP A 137 -3.25 -5.50 -36.69
CA TRP A 137 -4.52 -4.99 -37.22
C TRP A 137 -5.31 -4.20 -36.19
N TYR A 138 -5.37 -4.72 -34.96
CA TYR A 138 -5.90 -3.99 -33.82
C TYR A 138 -5.13 -2.67 -33.62
N GLY A 139 -3.80 -2.71 -33.67
CA GLY A 139 -2.93 -1.56 -33.50
C GLY A 139 -3.20 -0.45 -34.52
N GLN A 140 -3.41 -0.78 -35.81
CA GLN A 140 -3.75 0.21 -36.82
C GLN A 140 -5.07 0.93 -36.51
N ALA A 141 -6.11 0.18 -36.18
CA ALA A 141 -7.42 0.75 -35.85
C ALA A 141 -7.41 1.50 -34.51
N SER A 142 -6.76 0.95 -33.49
CA SER A 142 -6.60 1.56 -32.17
C SER A 142 -5.74 2.82 -32.24
N ASN A 143 -4.71 2.85 -33.09
CA ASN A 143 -3.92 4.06 -33.26
C ASN A 143 -4.77 5.19 -33.83
N ARG A 144 -5.58 4.94 -34.86
CA ARG A 144 -6.49 5.95 -35.42
C ARG A 144 -7.58 6.39 -34.43
N LEU A 145 -8.23 5.42 -33.78
CA LEU A 145 -9.41 5.68 -32.96
C LEU A 145 -9.06 6.10 -31.52
N ILE A 146 -7.95 5.67 -30.95
CA ILE A 146 -7.61 5.90 -29.55
C ILE A 146 -6.38 6.78 -29.45
N ARG A 147 -5.24 6.35 -30.00
CA ARG A 147 -3.97 7.05 -29.85
C ARG A 147 -4.00 8.44 -30.47
N ASP A 148 -4.31 8.55 -31.76
CA ASP A 148 -4.19 9.80 -32.51
C ASP A 148 -5.24 10.81 -32.02
N ALA A 149 -6.43 10.33 -31.64
CA ALA A 149 -7.47 11.15 -31.04
C ALA A 149 -7.07 11.68 -29.65
N ALA A 150 -6.50 10.81 -28.80
CA ALA A 150 -5.99 11.22 -27.49
C ALA A 150 -4.82 12.21 -27.64
N MET A 151 -3.90 11.95 -28.58
CA MET A 151 -2.79 12.84 -28.90
C MET A 151 -3.30 14.21 -29.33
N GLN A 152 -4.30 14.29 -30.20
CA GLN A 152 -4.90 15.56 -30.63
C GLN A 152 -5.56 16.29 -29.46
N ALA A 153 -6.38 15.59 -28.65
CA ALA A 153 -7.05 16.20 -27.50
C ALA A 153 -6.05 16.74 -26.46
N LEU A 154 -5.03 15.95 -26.12
CA LEU A 154 -3.94 16.37 -25.22
C LEU A 154 -3.18 17.55 -25.81
N THR A 155 -2.79 17.49 -27.08
CA THR A 155 -2.09 18.59 -27.77
C THR A 155 -2.90 19.88 -27.73
N GLN A 156 -4.22 19.82 -27.97
CA GLN A 156 -5.10 20.98 -27.90
C GLN A 156 -5.16 21.58 -26.48
N LYS A 157 -5.39 20.77 -25.44
CA LYS A 157 -5.46 21.25 -24.05
C LYS A 157 -4.12 21.84 -23.59
N LEU A 158 -3.02 21.18 -23.93
CA LEU A 158 -1.66 21.63 -23.63
C LEU A 158 -1.31 22.93 -24.38
N THR A 159 -1.73 23.07 -25.63
CA THR A 159 -1.55 24.31 -26.41
C THR A 159 -2.32 25.47 -25.80
N VAL A 160 -3.56 25.23 -25.34
CA VAL A 160 -4.33 26.24 -24.61
C VAL A 160 -3.58 26.70 -23.36
N LEU A 161 -3.07 25.77 -22.56
CA LEU A 161 -2.29 26.11 -21.36
C LEU A 161 -1.01 26.89 -21.68
N ALA A 162 -0.27 26.47 -22.71
CA ALA A 162 0.96 27.13 -23.14
C ALA A 162 0.73 28.57 -23.63
N ASN A 163 -0.42 28.83 -24.27
CA ASN A 163 -0.75 30.13 -24.86
C ASN A 163 -1.45 31.10 -23.90
N LEU A 164 -1.78 30.68 -22.67
CA LEU A 164 -2.40 31.58 -21.70
C LEU A 164 -1.46 32.75 -21.37
N PRO A 165 -1.95 33.99 -21.17
CA PRO A 165 -1.11 35.15 -20.85
C PRO A 165 -0.34 34.99 -19.52
N PRO A 166 0.89 35.55 -19.42
CA PRO A 166 1.63 35.62 -18.16
C PRO A 166 0.80 36.29 -17.07
N ARG A 167 0.75 35.68 -15.87
CA ARG A 167 -0.04 36.11 -14.69
C ARG A 167 -1.57 35.97 -14.78
N SER A 168 -2.13 35.32 -15.81
CA SER A 168 -3.57 35.01 -15.80
C SER A 168 -3.95 34.05 -14.64
N PRO A 169 -5.05 34.29 -13.90
CA PRO A 169 -5.48 33.39 -12.83
C PRO A 169 -5.87 32.00 -13.36
N GLN A 170 -6.26 31.92 -14.64
CA GLN A 170 -6.56 30.68 -15.35
C GLN A 170 -5.36 29.73 -15.45
N ARG A 171 -4.11 30.24 -15.51
CA ARG A 171 -2.93 29.37 -15.46
C ARG A 171 -2.85 28.62 -14.14
N ALA A 172 -3.19 29.26 -13.02
CA ALA A 172 -3.16 28.62 -11.70
C ALA A 172 -4.25 27.54 -11.56
N THR A 173 -5.46 27.79 -12.09
CA THR A 173 -6.55 26.80 -12.04
C THR A 173 -6.28 25.60 -12.93
N LEU A 174 -5.73 25.82 -14.13
CA LEU A 174 -5.45 24.76 -15.11
C LEU A 174 -4.11 24.05 -14.90
N ALA A 175 -3.20 24.56 -14.06
CA ALA A 175 -1.88 23.97 -13.86
C ALA A 175 -1.92 22.49 -13.43
N LYS A 176 -2.83 22.11 -12.51
CA LYS A 176 -2.93 20.72 -12.03
C LYS A 176 -3.39 19.78 -13.16
N ALA A 177 -4.51 20.10 -13.81
CA ALA A 177 -5.01 19.32 -14.94
C ALA A 177 -4.01 19.30 -16.10
N GLY A 178 -3.33 20.41 -16.36
CA GLY A 178 -2.28 20.54 -17.36
C GLY A 178 -1.05 19.69 -17.08
N TYR A 179 -0.67 19.54 -15.82
CA TYR A 179 0.37 18.61 -15.41
C TYR A 179 -0.03 17.17 -15.68
N ASP A 180 -1.24 16.76 -15.27
CA ASP A 180 -1.75 15.40 -15.51
C ASP A 180 -1.86 15.10 -17.02
N GLN A 181 -2.28 16.09 -17.81
CA GLN A 181 -2.32 16.01 -19.28
C GLN A 181 -0.92 15.91 -19.90
N LEU A 182 0.05 16.69 -19.41
CA LEU A 182 1.44 16.60 -19.88
C LEU A 182 2.03 15.23 -19.54
N LYS A 183 1.77 14.73 -18.34
CA LYS A 183 2.17 13.39 -17.89
C LYS A 183 1.60 12.33 -18.83
N ALA A 184 0.29 12.35 -19.09
CA ALA A 184 -0.36 11.43 -20.02
C ALA A 184 0.21 11.53 -21.45
N TYR A 185 0.49 12.75 -21.94
CA TYR A 185 1.11 12.96 -23.25
C TYR A 185 2.52 12.35 -23.34
N LEU A 186 3.33 12.49 -22.29
CA LEU A 186 4.68 11.92 -22.25
C LEU A 186 4.67 10.40 -22.05
N MET A 187 3.68 9.81 -21.37
CA MET A 187 3.49 8.36 -21.28
C MET A 187 3.32 7.72 -22.66
N MET A 188 2.60 8.37 -23.57
CA MET A 188 2.43 7.90 -24.95
C MET A 188 3.75 7.85 -25.74
N ALA A 189 4.75 8.63 -25.34
CA ALA A 189 6.08 8.66 -25.96
C ALA A 189 7.08 7.73 -25.25
N ARG A 190 6.88 7.45 -23.95
CA ARG A 190 7.78 6.68 -23.08
C ARG A 190 7.09 5.42 -22.52
N PRO A 191 7.23 4.25 -23.19
CA PRO A 191 6.59 3.01 -22.72
C PRO A 191 7.06 2.55 -21.35
N ASP A 192 8.28 2.89 -20.95
CA ASP A 192 8.84 2.59 -19.62
C ASP A 192 8.12 3.31 -18.48
N LYS A 193 7.36 4.37 -18.80
CA LYS A 193 6.55 5.14 -17.84
C LYS A 193 5.04 4.97 -18.07
N ALA A 194 4.62 3.97 -18.84
CA ALA A 194 3.21 3.75 -19.14
C ALA A 194 2.44 3.30 -17.88
N ASP A 195 1.43 4.08 -17.49
CA ASP A 195 0.48 3.74 -16.42
C ASP A 195 -0.94 3.74 -17.00
N ALA A 196 -1.52 2.56 -17.11
CA ALA A 196 -2.84 2.37 -17.72
C ALA A 196 -3.98 3.00 -16.91
N ALA A 197 -3.93 2.90 -15.59
CA ALA A 197 -5.00 3.38 -14.72
C ALA A 197 -5.00 4.92 -14.68
N LEU A 198 -3.82 5.51 -14.49
CA LEU A 198 -3.67 6.97 -14.49
C LEU A 198 -4.05 7.55 -15.86
N TYR A 199 -3.55 6.97 -16.95
CA TYR A 199 -3.84 7.47 -18.28
C TYR A 199 -5.34 7.43 -18.61
N ALA A 200 -6.02 6.31 -18.32
CA ALA A 200 -7.46 6.20 -18.52
C ALA A 200 -8.22 7.27 -17.72
N GLN A 201 -7.84 7.48 -16.45
CA GLN A 201 -8.44 8.52 -15.60
C GLN A 201 -8.25 9.92 -16.18
N VAL A 202 -7.03 10.28 -16.62
CA VAL A 202 -6.75 11.59 -17.23
C VAL A 202 -7.56 11.79 -18.52
N MET A 203 -7.73 10.74 -19.32
CA MET A 203 -8.48 10.83 -20.57
C MET A 203 -9.99 11.07 -20.37
N THR A 204 -10.59 10.58 -19.27
CA THR A 204 -12.01 10.88 -18.97
C THR A 204 -12.32 12.37 -18.85
N THR A 205 -11.36 13.16 -18.35
CA THR A 205 -11.53 14.61 -18.19
C THR A 205 -11.03 15.39 -19.40
N THR A 206 -10.05 14.85 -20.12
CA THR A 206 -9.42 15.52 -21.26
C THR A 206 -10.29 15.46 -22.52
N ALA A 207 -10.93 14.31 -22.78
CA ALA A 207 -11.74 14.06 -23.97
C ALA A 207 -13.04 13.30 -23.62
N PRO A 208 -13.99 13.95 -22.90
CA PRO A 208 -15.21 13.29 -22.42
C PRO A 208 -16.22 12.95 -23.53
N SER A 209 -16.07 13.53 -24.72
CA SER A 209 -16.96 13.27 -25.86
C SER A 209 -16.19 13.42 -27.18
N ARG A 210 -16.69 12.78 -28.23
CA ARG A 210 -16.06 12.79 -29.55
C ARG A 210 -17.10 12.97 -30.67
N PRO A 211 -16.84 13.85 -31.65
CA PRO A 211 -17.67 13.94 -32.85
C PRO A 211 -17.74 12.61 -33.59
N GLY A 212 -18.95 12.21 -34.02
CA GLY A 212 -19.20 10.95 -34.74
C GLY A 212 -19.46 9.73 -33.85
N LEU A 213 -19.32 9.86 -32.52
CA LEU A 213 -19.61 8.79 -31.56
C LEU A 213 -20.70 9.20 -30.58
N SER A 214 -21.51 8.23 -30.16
CA SER A 214 -22.44 8.42 -29.05
C SER A 214 -21.68 8.68 -27.74
N PRO A 215 -21.99 9.77 -27.00
CA PRO A 215 -21.28 10.09 -25.76
C PRO A 215 -21.38 9.00 -24.70
N ALA A 216 -22.54 8.35 -24.57
CA ALA A 216 -22.75 7.27 -23.61
C ALA A 216 -21.92 6.03 -23.96
N LEU A 217 -21.85 5.68 -25.26
CA LEU A 217 -21.04 4.56 -25.74
C LEU A 217 -19.55 4.85 -25.54
N TRP A 218 -19.10 6.05 -25.90
CA TRP A 218 -17.71 6.46 -25.69
C TRP A 218 -17.32 6.39 -24.22
N GLN A 219 -18.12 6.96 -23.31
CA GLN A 219 -17.79 7.00 -21.89
C GLN A 219 -17.70 5.61 -21.25
N SER A 220 -18.48 4.63 -21.75
CA SER A 220 -18.46 3.25 -21.25
C SER A 220 -17.28 2.42 -21.78
N ILE A 221 -16.83 2.67 -23.01
CA ILE A 221 -15.81 1.85 -23.69
C ILE A 221 -14.41 2.49 -23.64
N ALA A 222 -14.30 3.82 -23.68
CA ALA A 222 -13.04 4.53 -23.81
C ALA A 222 -12.03 4.25 -22.68
N PRO A 223 -12.41 4.21 -21.38
CA PRO A 223 -11.45 3.94 -20.31
C PRO A 223 -10.72 2.60 -20.50
N ASP A 224 -11.47 1.57 -20.88
CA ASP A 224 -10.96 0.22 -21.16
C ASP A 224 -9.99 0.19 -22.35
N LEU A 225 -10.32 0.92 -23.41
CA LEU A 225 -9.46 1.02 -24.60
C LEU A 225 -8.19 1.83 -24.32
N HIS A 226 -8.28 2.91 -23.56
CA HIS A 226 -7.13 3.70 -23.13
C HIS A 226 -6.19 2.89 -22.21
N ALA A 227 -6.76 2.13 -21.27
CA ALA A 227 -5.99 1.25 -20.40
C ALA A 227 -5.28 0.15 -21.20
N PHE A 228 -5.98 -0.50 -22.13
CA PHE A 228 -5.39 -1.54 -22.98
C PHE A 228 -4.28 -1.00 -23.88
N TYR A 229 -4.47 0.19 -24.47
CA TYR A 229 -3.43 0.88 -25.25
C TYR A 229 -2.16 1.08 -24.42
N MET A 230 -2.28 1.61 -23.20
CA MET A 230 -1.12 1.84 -22.34
C MET A 230 -0.44 0.55 -21.87
N GLN A 231 -1.22 -0.47 -21.52
CA GLN A 231 -0.69 -1.77 -21.12
C GLN A 231 0.06 -2.48 -22.26
N SER A 232 -0.38 -2.25 -23.50
CA SER A 232 0.23 -2.85 -24.70
C SER A 232 1.44 -2.07 -25.24
N LEU A 233 1.60 -0.81 -24.84
CA LEU A 233 2.64 0.10 -25.36
C LEU A 233 4.08 -0.42 -25.15
N PRO A 234 4.47 -1.03 -24.01
CA PRO A 234 5.81 -1.60 -23.82
C PRO A 234 6.12 -2.72 -24.82
N SER A 235 5.13 -3.55 -25.13
CA SER A 235 5.24 -4.68 -26.07
C SER A 235 5.07 -4.27 -27.53
N GLN A 236 4.67 -3.02 -27.81
CA GLN A 236 4.39 -2.50 -29.14
C GLN A 236 5.12 -1.16 -29.39
N PRO A 237 6.44 -1.18 -29.65
CA PRO A 237 7.23 0.05 -29.83
C PRO A 237 6.74 0.95 -30.98
N ALA A 238 6.09 0.37 -32.01
CA ALA A 238 5.54 1.10 -33.14
C ALA A 238 4.32 1.97 -32.77
N TRP A 239 3.72 1.76 -31.60
CA TRP A 239 2.54 2.51 -31.16
C TRP A 239 2.90 3.84 -30.50
N LYS A 240 4.18 4.07 -30.16
CA LYS A 240 4.65 5.32 -29.56
C LYS A 240 4.30 6.54 -30.42
N ILE A 241 3.99 7.64 -29.76
CA ILE A 241 3.89 8.94 -30.43
C ILE A 241 5.26 9.62 -30.49
N THR A 242 5.44 10.49 -31.47
CA THR A 242 6.55 11.46 -31.46
C THR A 242 6.05 12.75 -30.81
N PRO A 243 6.54 13.14 -29.63
CA PRO A 243 6.07 14.33 -28.95
C PRO A 243 6.59 15.61 -29.63
N ASP A 244 5.76 16.65 -29.68
CA ASP A 244 6.20 18.00 -30.05
C ASP A 244 7.07 18.57 -28.92
N ARG A 245 8.39 18.59 -29.16
CA ARG A 245 9.36 19.09 -28.18
C ARG A 245 9.13 20.55 -27.82
N GLN A 246 8.73 21.40 -28.77
CA GLN A 246 8.51 22.83 -28.50
C GLN A 246 7.28 23.05 -27.64
N LEU A 247 6.20 22.31 -27.89
CA LEU A 247 5.02 22.33 -27.03
C LEU A 247 5.37 21.86 -25.61
N VAL A 248 6.06 20.73 -25.49
CA VAL A 248 6.48 20.17 -24.19
C VAL A 248 7.31 21.19 -23.40
N THR A 249 8.32 21.82 -24.01
CA THR A 249 9.15 22.83 -23.32
C THR A 249 8.31 24.04 -22.86
N ARG A 250 7.42 24.57 -23.69
CA ARG A 250 6.56 25.72 -23.32
C ARG A 250 5.61 25.39 -22.17
N VAL A 251 4.96 24.22 -22.23
CA VAL A 251 4.08 23.76 -21.15
C VAL A 251 4.86 23.57 -19.85
N ARG A 252 6.04 22.95 -19.90
CA ARG A 252 6.91 22.77 -18.74
C ARG A 252 7.28 24.08 -18.09
N GLN A 253 7.61 25.11 -18.87
CA GLN A 253 7.91 26.44 -18.33
C GLN A 253 6.70 27.03 -17.58
N VAL A 254 5.50 27.00 -18.19
CA VAL A 254 4.28 27.47 -17.52
C VAL A 254 3.99 26.68 -16.25
N LEU A 255 4.14 25.36 -16.28
CA LEU A 255 3.91 24.50 -15.12
C LEU A 255 4.96 24.73 -14.03
N LEU A 256 6.24 24.87 -14.35
CA LEU A 256 7.30 25.15 -13.38
C LEU A 256 7.08 26.50 -12.68
N GLU A 257 6.66 27.53 -13.42
CA GLU A 257 6.31 28.83 -12.83
C GLU A 257 5.13 28.73 -11.85
N GLN A 258 4.08 27.98 -12.20
CA GLN A 258 2.86 27.89 -11.38
C GLN A 258 3.00 26.91 -10.22
N ILE A 259 3.56 25.72 -10.49
CA ILE A 259 3.80 24.67 -9.50
C ILE A 259 4.91 25.10 -8.55
N GLY A 260 5.95 25.79 -9.01
CA GLY A 260 6.97 26.39 -8.14
C GLY A 260 6.39 27.42 -7.16
N ARG A 261 5.38 28.19 -7.58
CA ARG A 261 4.68 29.17 -6.72
C ARG A 261 3.66 28.55 -5.78
N ARG A 262 2.85 27.59 -6.25
CA ARG A 262 1.80 26.91 -5.45
C ARG A 262 2.35 25.84 -4.51
N ASN A 263 3.40 25.15 -4.93
CA ASN A 263 4.10 24.15 -4.14
C ASN A 263 5.42 24.73 -3.62
N ALA A 264 5.41 26.00 -3.20
CA ALA A 264 6.45 26.49 -2.29
C ALA A 264 6.54 25.48 -1.13
N GLU A 265 7.74 25.17 -0.69
CA GLU A 265 8.01 24.12 0.34
C GLU A 265 7.05 24.20 1.53
N SER A 266 6.60 25.41 1.88
CA SER A 266 5.54 25.66 2.85
C SER A 266 4.23 24.92 2.59
N THR A 267 3.64 24.98 1.39
CA THR A 267 2.36 24.31 1.11
C THR A 267 2.51 22.78 1.12
N LEU A 268 3.65 22.27 0.67
CA LEU A 268 3.96 20.84 0.74
C LEU A 268 4.10 20.38 2.20
N TYR A 269 4.79 21.16 3.02
CA TYR A 269 4.94 20.94 4.45
C TYR A 269 3.59 20.96 5.19
N GLU A 270 2.73 21.96 4.95
CA GLU A 270 1.41 22.05 5.59
C GLU A 270 0.49 20.88 5.20
N ASN A 271 0.48 20.47 3.93
CA ASN A 271 -0.32 19.34 3.47
C ASN A 271 0.16 18.02 4.09
N MET A 272 1.47 17.86 4.22
CA MET A 272 2.10 16.73 4.90
C MET A 272 1.66 16.68 6.37
N LEU A 273 1.81 17.79 7.11
CA LEU A 273 1.41 17.88 8.51
C LEU A 273 -0.09 17.66 8.70
N THR A 274 -0.95 18.23 7.85
CA THR A 274 -2.41 18.06 7.93
C THR A 274 -2.82 16.59 7.81
N ARG A 275 -2.10 15.82 6.99
CA ARG A 275 -2.34 14.38 6.83
C ARG A 275 -1.94 13.61 8.08
N VAL A 276 -0.75 13.91 8.63
CA VAL A 276 -0.24 13.28 9.86
C VAL A 276 -1.14 13.63 11.05
N ARG A 277 -1.58 14.88 11.18
CA ARG A 277 -2.41 15.36 12.29
C ARG A 277 -3.68 14.53 12.51
N ARG A 278 -4.27 13.96 11.45
CA ARG A 278 -5.49 13.14 11.57
C ARG A 278 -5.26 11.80 12.27
N SER A 279 -4.02 11.35 12.37
CA SER A 279 -3.66 10.02 12.89
C SER A 279 -3.09 10.06 14.30
N TYR A 280 -2.79 11.25 14.85
CA TYR A 280 -2.17 11.41 16.17
C TYR A 280 -2.94 12.44 16.98
N ALA A 281 -3.48 12.01 18.13
CA ALA A 281 -4.15 12.90 19.07
C ALA A 281 -3.14 13.82 19.78
N ASP A 282 -3.61 15.01 20.16
CA ASP A 282 -2.82 15.97 20.92
C ASP A 282 -2.50 15.40 22.31
N MET A 283 -1.28 15.61 22.78
CA MET A 283 -0.76 15.05 24.03
C MET A 283 -0.92 16.06 25.15
N THR A 284 -1.69 15.71 26.18
CA THR A 284 -1.93 16.58 27.34
C THR A 284 -0.92 16.34 28.45
N LEU A 285 -0.96 17.17 29.50
CA LEU A 285 -0.11 17.00 30.67
C LEU A 285 -0.34 15.63 31.33
N GLU A 286 -1.60 15.19 31.42
CA GLU A 286 -2.00 13.92 32.02
C GLU A 286 -1.42 12.72 31.25
N ASP A 287 -1.41 12.80 29.91
CA ASP A 287 -0.80 11.78 29.05
C ASP A 287 0.72 11.68 29.24
N MET A 288 1.37 12.82 29.52
CA MET A 288 2.82 12.89 29.75
C MET A 288 3.23 12.40 31.14
N THR A 289 2.30 12.35 32.09
CA THR A 289 2.57 12.00 33.49
C THR A 289 1.67 10.86 33.95
N PRO A 290 1.73 9.68 33.30
CA PRO A 290 0.83 8.57 33.60
C PRO A 290 1.00 8.12 35.05
N GLN A 291 -0.12 7.75 35.69
CA GLN A 291 -0.17 7.24 37.08
C GLN A 291 0.28 8.24 38.15
N THR A 292 0.34 9.54 37.81
CA THR A 292 0.61 10.63 38.76
C THR A 292 -0.51 11.66 38.70
N ASP A 293 -0.76 12.37 39.81
CA ASP A 293 -1.80 13.39 39.88
C ASP A 293 -1.22 14.78 39.55
N ALA A 294 -0.85 14.98 38.27
CA ALA A 294 -0.20 16.21 37.81
C ALA A 294 -1.04 17.46 38.02
N GLY A 295 -2.37 17.34 37.93
CA GLY A 295 -3.31 18.43 38.14
C GLY A 295 -3.29 19.02 39.55
N ARG A 296 -2.72 18.32 40.54
CA ARG A 296 -2.50 18.89 41.89
C ARG A 296 -1.35 19.87 41.96
N LEU A 297 -0.30 19.66 41.16
CA LEU A 297 0.91 20.49 41.19
C LEU A 297 0.94 21.51 40.07
N PHE A 298 0.55 21.10 38.87
CA PHE A 298 0.73 21.87 37.66
C PHE A 298 -0.63 22.15 37.01
N SER A 299 -0.73 23.31 36.38
CA SER A 299 -1.80 23.66 35.46
C SER A 299 -1.20 24.18 34.17
N THR A 300 -1.83 23.83 33.05
CA THR A 300 -1.49 24.38 31.73
C THR A 300 -2.76 24.48 30.88
N PRO A 301 -2.94 25.58 30.12
CA PRO A 301 -4.00 25.68 29.13
C PRO A 301 -3.61 25.07 27.76
N GLU A 302 -2.34 24.70 27.55
CA GLU A 302 -1.81 24.25 26.27
C GLU A 302 -1.63 22.73 26.24
N SER A 303 -1.69 22.16 25.03
CA SER A 303 -1.33 20.76 24.77
C SER A 303 -0.32 20.70 23.62
N VAL A 304 0.48 19.63 23.55
CA VAL A 304 1.42 19.45 22.45
C VAL A 304 0.68 18.77 21.29
N PRO A 305 0.65 19.36 20.08
CA PRO A 305 0.02 18.73 18.94
C PRO A 305 0.61 17.33 18.67
N GLY A 306 -0.24 16.33 18.47
CA GLY A 306 0.18 14.92 18.41
C GLY A 306 1.22 14.62 17.34
N MET A 307 1.21 15.40 16.26
CA MET A 307 2.15 15.32 15.14
C MET A 307 3.59 15.71 15.51
N PHE A 308 3.82 16.40 16.64
CA PHE A 308 5.14 16.75 17.16
C PHE A 308 5.55 15.85 18.32
N THR A 309 5.31 14.55 18.19
CA THR A 309 5.74 13.53 19.14
C THR A 309 6.69 12.55 18.47
N ARG A 310 7.47 11.82 19.27
CA ARG A 310 8.35 10.75 18.80
C ARG A 310 7.58 9.67 18.05
N GLN A 311 6.40 9.34 18.55
CA GLN A 311 5.49 8.38 17.94
C GLN A 311 5.04 8.84 16.55
N ALA A 312 4.73 10.12 16.37
CA ALA A 312 4.41 10.67 15.06
C ALA A 312 5.63 10.72 14.14
N TRP A 313 6.81 11.06 14.67
CA TRP A 313 8.06 11.05 13.90
C TRP A 313 8.37 9.66 13.34
N GLU A 314 8.45 8.65 14.20
CA GLU A 314 8.80 7.27 13.84
C GLU A 314 7.68 6.55 13.09
N GLY A 315 6.41 6.91 13.33
CA GLY A 315 5.25 6.20 12.79
C GLY A 315 4.64 6.79 11.51
N GLY A 316 4.91 8.06 11.17
CA GLY A 316 4.22 8.69 10.04
C GLY A 316 4.90 9.89 9.39
N VAL A 317 5.59 10.75 10.16
CA VAL A 317 6.22 11.97 9.58
C VAL A 317 7.40 11.61 8.70
N GLN A 318 8.25 10.66 9.10
CA GLN A 318 9.38 10.21 8.26
C GLN A 318 8.89 9.73 6.89
N GLU A 319 7.88 8.86 6.88
CA GLU A 319 7.27 8.35 5.65
C GLU A 319 6.58 9.46 4.86
N ALA A 320 5.92 10.41 5.53
CA ALA A 320 5.26 11.53 4.87
C ALA A 320 6.26 12.48 4.18
N ILE A 321 7.43 12.72 4.79
CA ILE A 321 8.55 13.46 4.18
C ILE A 321 9.08 12.67 2.97
N ASP A 322 9.33 11.37 3.12
CA ASP A 322 9.85 10.53 2.04
C ASP A 322 8.89 10.45 0.85
N ASN A 323 7.59 10.29 1.11
CA ASN A 323 6.55 10.32 0.09
C ASN A 323 6.46 11.68 -0.60
N ALA A 324 6.60 12.79 0.14
CA ALA A 324 6.59 14.12 -0.45
C ALA A 324 7.81 14.38 -1.35
N VAL A 325 8.98 13.86 -0.96
CA VAL A 325 10.21 13.91 -1.75
C VAL A 325 10.14 12.97 -2.96
N ALA A 326 9.57 11.77 -2.83
CA ALA A 326 9.37 10.81 -3.92
C ALA A 326 8.37 11.33 -4.97
N SER A 327 7.23 11.89 -4.52
CA SER A 327 6.28 12.56 -5.43
C SER A 327 6.97 13.68 -6.21
N ARG A 328 7.79 14.48 -5.52
CA ARG A 328 8.62 15.53 -6.14
C ARG A 328 9.60 14.96 -7.16
N ARG A 329 10.27 13.87 -6.85
CA ARG A 329 11.21 13.19 -7.75
C ARG A 329 10.49 12.70 -9.01
N ASP A 330 9.39 11.98 -8.88
CA ASP A 330 8.67 11.47 -10.06
C ASP A 330 8.00 12.58 -10.89
N GLU A 331 7.55 13.66 -10.25
CA GLU A 331 6.98 14.82 -10.93
C GLU A 331 8.03 15.64 -11.70
N ILE A 332 9.18 15.85 -11.08
CA ILE A 332 10.24 16.72 -11.63
C ILE A 332 11.15 15.94 -12.57
N ASP A 333 11.53 14.70 -12.25
CA ASP A 333 12.61 13.96 -12.92
C ASP A 333 12.29 13.56 -14.37
N TRP A 334 11.03 13.36 -14.74
CA TRP A 334 10.70 12.96 -16.11
C TRP A 334 9.60 13.77 -16.80
N VAL A 335 8.60 14.27 -16.06
CA VAL A 335 7.52 15.09 -16.63
C VAL A 335 7.99 16.53 -16.85
N LEU A 336 8.63 17.15 -15.85
CA LEU A 336 8.99 18.57 -15.89
C LEU A 336 10.46 18.87 -16.22
N SER A 337 11.39 17.93 -16.08
CA SER A 337 12.81 18.13 -16.41
C SER A 337 13.05 18.19 -17.91
N ASP A 338 13.78 19.22 -18.36
CA ASP A 338 14.36 19.27 -19.69
C ASP A 338 15.73 18.57 -19.66
N SER A 339 15.91 17.59 -20.55
CA SER A 339 17.11 16.74 -20.59
C SER A 339 18.32 17.53 -21.12
N ARG A 340 18.90 18.45 -20.33
CA ARG A 340 20.35 18.77 -20.31
C ARG A 340 20.81 19.97 -19.48
N LYS A 341 19.96 20.77 -18.85
CA LYS A 341 20.43 21.93 -18.05
C LYS A 341 19.47 22.19 -16.90
N THR A 342 20.06 22.48 -15.73
CA THR A 342 19.43 22.89 -14.47
C THR A 342 18.76 21.80 -13.61
N LEU A 343 19.57 20.90 -13.06
CA LEU A 343 19.49 20.65 -11.63
C LEU A 343 20.44 21.64 -10.96
N SER A 344 20.00 22.87 -10.75
CA SER A 344 20.66 23.72 -9.76
C SER A 344 20.53 23.01 -8.42
N GLY A 345 21.62 22.93 -7.64
CA GLY A 345 21.71 22.17 -6.39
C GLY A 345 20.61 22.46 -5.36
N ASP A 346 19.87 23.56 -5.52
CA ASP A 346 18.75 23.98 -4.69
C ASP A 346 17.45 23.14 -4.87
N VAL A 347 17.41 22.19 -5.82
CA VAL A 347 16.21 21.37 -6.13
C VAL A 347 16.50 19.86 -6.04
N SER A 348 17.64 19.43 -5.49
CA SER A 348 17.86 17.98 -5.30
C SER A 348 16.86 17.40 -4.27
N PRO A 349 16.33 16.19 -4.51
CA PRO A 349 15.39 15.55 -3.58
C PRO A 349 15.98 15.36 -2.18
N GLU A 350 17.29 15.15 -2.10
CA GLU A 350 18.05 15.02 -0.85
C GLU A 350 18.11 16.36 -0.09
N ALA A 351 18.37 17.47 -0.79
CA ALA A 351 18.35 18.81 -0.17
C ALA A 351 16.93 19.22 0.25
N LEU A 352 15.90 18.79 -0.49
CA LEU A 352 14.50 18.99 -0.09
C LEU A 352 14.16 18.19 1.17
N LYS A 353 14.55 16.91 1.24
CA LYS A 353 14.36 16.06 2.44
C LYS A 353 14.98 16.73 3.67
N GLN A 354 16.23 17.16 3.56
CA GLN A 354 16.94 17.84 4.65
C GLN A 354 16.22 19.12 5.11
N ARG A 355 15.77 19.97 4.18
CA ARG A 355 15.05 21.21 4.51
C ARG A 355 13.70 20.95 5.17
N LEU A 356 12.93 19.97 4.69
CA LEU A 356 11.65 19.59 5.30
C LEU A 356 11.86 19.00 6.70
N THR A 357 12.87 18.15 6.88
CA THR A 357 13.22 17.59 8.18
C THR A 357 13.68 18.68 9.15
N ALA A 358 14.54 19.61 8.73
CA ALA A 358 15.01 20.71 9.56
C ALA A 358 13.85 21.63 10.00
N ARG A 359 12.95 21.96 9.06
CA ARG A 359 11.74 22.72 9.38
C ARG A 359 10.84 21.99 10.38
N TYR A 360 10.61 20.70 10.17
CA TYR A 360 9.84 19.88 11.11
C TYR A 360 10.41 19.92 12.53
N PHE A 361 11.72 19.72 12.69
CA PHE A 361 12.34 19.76 14.02
C PHE A 361 12.35 21.16 14.65
N THR A 362 12.36 22.22 13.83
CA THR A 362 12.19 23.60 14.31
C THR A 362 10.80 23.80 14.90
N ASP A 363 9.74 23.37 14.20
CA ASP A 363 8.36 23.49 14.66
C ASP A 363 8.07 22.55 15.85
N PHE A 364 8.66 21.34 15.84
CA PHE A 364 8.64 20.41 16.97
C PHE A 364 9.19 21.09 18.23
N ALA A 365 10.41 21.67 18.14
CA ALA A 365 11.02 22.37 19.26
C ALA A 365 10.14 23.55 19.74
N GLY A 366 9.57 24.33 18.82
CA GLY A 366 8.67 25.43 19.14
C GLY A 366 7.41 24.97 19.89
N ALA A 367 6.75 23.92 19.43
CA ALA A 367 5.54 23.38 20.07
C ALA A 367 5.82 22.91 21.50
N TRP A 368 6.93 22.21 21.72
CA TRP A 368 7.35 21.73 23.04
C TRP A 368 7.76 22.87 23.98
N LEU A 369 8.50 23.86 23.49
CA LEU A 369 8.87 25.02 24.31
C LEU A 369 7.64 25.83 24.71
N ASN A 370 6.67 26.02 23.81
CA ASN A 370 5.42 26.71 24.12
C ASN A 370 4.64 25.98 25.23
N PHE A 371 4.51 24.65 25.12
CA PHE A 371 3.90 23.84 26.16
C PHE A 371 4.65 23.98 27.50
N LEU A 372 5.98 23.80 27.53
CA LEU A 372 6.75 23.87 28.77
C LEU A 372 6.68 25.25 29.43
N ASN A 373 6.72 26.32 28.64
CA ASN A 373 6.61 27.69 29.14
C ASN A 373 5.18 28.04 29.63
N SER A 374 4.17 27.26 29.25
CA SER A 374 2.79 27.44 29.69
C SER A 374 2.49 26.79 31.05
N ILE A 375 3.33 25.85 31.49
CA ILE A 375 3.14 25.12 32.75
C ILE A 375 3.31 26.08 33.93
N ARG A 376 2.32 26.12 34.81
CA ARG A 376 2.32 26.92 36.04
C ARG A 376 2.17 26.02 37.24
N LEU A 377 2.82 26.39 38.35
CA LEU A 377 2.54 25.79 39.65
C LEU A 377 1.19 26.30 40.16
N ASN A 378 0.37 25.40 40.70
CA ASN A 378 -0.91 25.79 41.28
C ASN A 378 -0.71 26.60 42.56
N PRO A 379 -1.48 27.70 42.77
CA PRO A 379 -1.37 28.51 43.97
C PRO A 379 -1.79 27.71 45.22
N ALA A 380 -0.92 27.71 46.23
CA ALA A 380 -1.22 27.15 47.55
C ALA A 380 -1.83 28.23 48.46
N HIS A 381 -2.89 27.89 49.22
CA HIS A 381 -3.62 28.86 50.03
C HIS A 381 -3.22 28.81 51.51
N ASN A 382 -2.59 27.72 51.95
CA ASN A 382 -2.11 27.54 53.32
C ASN A 382 -0.81 26.70 53.37
N ILE A 383 -0.17 26.63 54.56
CA ILE A 383 1.10 25.92 54.77
C ILE A 383 0.96 24.40 54.59
N ALA A 384 -0.22 23.83 54.88
CA ALA A 384 -0.47 22.41 54.65
C ALA A 384 -0.48 22.09 53.15
N ASP A 385 -1.12 22.92 52.33
CA ASP A 385 -1.11 22.80 50.87
C ASP A 385 0.33 22.87 50.31
N VAL A 386 1.15 23.80 50.81
CA VAL A 386 2.58 23.89 50.42
C VAL A 386 3.34 22.63 50.81
N THR A 387 3.08 22.09 52.00
CA THR A 387 3.74 20.86 52.48
C THR A 387 3.32 19.66 51.63
N ASP A 388 2.05 19.54 51.28
CA ASP A 388 1.51 18.49 50.42
C ASP A 388 2.07 18.59 48.99
N GLN A 389 2.15 19.80 48.43
CA GLN A 389 2.75 20.03 47.11
C GLN A 389 4.26 19.69 47.10
N LEU A 390 5.01 20.11 48.12
CA LEU A 390 6.44 19.80 48.23
C LEU A 390 6.69 18.30 48.41
N THR A 391 5.84 17.63 49.20
CA THR A 391 5.90 16.18 49.41
C THR A 391 5.62 15.43 48.12
N LEU A 392 4.57 15.83 47.38
CA LEU A 392 4.21 15.24 46.10
C LEU A 392 5.28 15.49 45.02
N ALA A 393 5.87 16.69 44.96
CA ALA A 393 6.93 17.02 44.02
C ALA A 393 8.22 16.23 44.31
N GLY A 394 8.51 15.97 45.60
CA GLY A 394 9.69 15.27 46.08
C GLY A 394 9.58 13.75 46.15
N ASP A 395 8.37 13.17 46.04
CA ASP A 395 8.16 11.71 46.07
C ASP A 395 8.71 11.06 44.79
N VAL A 396 9.76 10.26 44.93
CA VAL A 396 10.43 9.58 43.81
C VAL A 396 9.49 8.66 43.00
N ARG A 397 8.44 8.11 43.62
CA ARG A 397 7.54 7.14 42.97
C ARG A 397 6.34 7.79 42.30
N GLN A 398 5.81 8.87 42.88
CA GLN A 398 4.56 9.50 42.41
C GLN A 398 4.73 10.93 41.92
N SER A 399 5.96 11.47 41.89
CA SER A 399 6.22 12.85 41.45
C SER A 399 5.82 13.07 39.99
N PRO A 400 4.83 13.93 39.73
CA PRO A 400 4.48 14.37 38.38
C PRO A 400 5.64 15.07 37.67
N LEU A 401 6.55 15.73 38.42
CA LEU A 401 7.72 16.39 37.84
C LEU A 401 8.72 15.36 37.30
N ILE A 402 8.98 14.27 38.03
CA ILE A 402 9.86 13.20 37.56
C ILE A 402 9.26 12.49 36.35
N ALA A 403 7.94 12.23 36.37
CA ALA A 403 7.23 11.64 35.24
C ALA A 403 7.32 12.53 33.98
N LEU A 404 7.06 13.82 34.12
CA LEU A 404 7.16 14.80 33.03
C LEU A 404 8.58 14.86 32.46
N MET A 405 9.59 14.94 33.33
CA MET A 405 11.00 14.97 32.93
C MET A 405 11.41 13.68 32.19
N ASN A 406 10.89 12.51 32.58
CA ASN A 406 11.13 11.27 31.86
C ASN A 406 10.50 11.26 30.47
N THR A 407 9.27 11.77 30.34
CA THR A 407 8.61 11.93 29.04
C THR A 407 9.37 12.90 28.15
N LEU A 408 9.82 14.04 28.69
CA LEU A 408 10.69 14.99 27.97
C LEU A 408 12.00 14.36 27.53
N ALA A 409 12.61 13.49 28.37
CA ALA A 409 13.82 12.76 27.99
C ALA A 409 13.58 11.85 26.79
N TYR A 410 12.46 11.12 26.81
CA TYR A 410 12.08 10.21 25.74
C TYR A 410 11.80 10.94 24.42
N GLN A 411 11.12 12.09 24.50
CA GLN A 411 10.74 12.93 23.37
C GLN A 411 11.92 13.74 22.81
N GLY A 412 12.83 14.21 23.66
CA GLY A 412 14.03 14.96 23.26
C GLY A 412 15.08 14.13 22.51
N GLN A 413 15.01 12.79 22.60
CA GLN A 413 15.86 11.87 21.82
C GLN A 413 15.29 11.54 20.43
N THR A 414 14.19 12.19 20.02
CA THR A 414 13.58 11.97 18.70
C THR A 414 14.54 12.37 17.58
N GLY A 415 14.67 11.53 16.55
CA GLY A 415 15.49 11.83 15.37
C GLY A 415 16.98 11.56 15.53
N GLN A 416 17.45 11.02 16.66
CA GLN A 416 18.83 10.53 16.77
C GLN A 416 19.05 9.35 15.81
N GLN A 417 20.01 9.48 14.89
CA GLN A 417 20.33 8.43 13.91
C GLN A 417 20.91 7.20 14.61
N LYS A 418 20.12 6.10 14.67
CA LYS A 418 20.55 4.81 15.27
C LYS A 418 21.87 4.29 14.67
N GLU A 419 22.15 4.56 13.40
CA GLU A 419 23.36 4.13 12.69
C GLU A 419 24.64 4.82 13.20
N ALA A 420 24.55 6.09 13.64
CA ALA A 420 25.69 6.81 14.19
C ALA A 420 26.11 6.25 15.57
N ILE A 421 25.16 5.66 16.31
CA ILE A 421 25.40 5.00 17.59
C ILE A 421 26.09 3.64 17.37
N SER A 422 25.65 2.86 16.37
CA SER A 422 26.33 1.62 15.99
C SER A 422 27.74 1.87 15.47
N ALA A 423 27.93 2.90 14.65
CA ALA A 423 29.24 3.29 14.13
C ALA A 423 30.18 3.80 15.23
N SER A 424 29.67 4.57 16.20
CA SER A 424 30.47 5.03 17.34
C SER A 424 30.80 3.89 18.32
N LEU A 425 29.89 2.93 18.53
CA LEU A 425 30.16 1.72 19.30
C LEU A 425 31.21 0.82 18.64
N VAL A 426 31.13 0.64 17.31
CA VAL A 426 32.14 -0.11 16.54
C VAL A 426 33.48 0.63 16.54
N LYS A 427 33.48 1.97 16.45
CA LYS A 427 34.69 2.78 16.53
C LYS A 427 35.31 2.76 17.93
N SER A 428 34.51 2.82 18.99
CA SER A 428 34.96 2.68 20.39
C SER A 428 35.47 1.28 20.70
N ALA A 429 34.81 0.23 20.18
CA ALA A 429 35.29 -1.15 20.30
C ALA A 429 36.60 -1.36 19.53
N LYS A 430 36.75 -0.75 18.35
CA LYS A 430 37.99 -0.79 17.57
C LYS A 430 39.14 -0.03 18.26
N ASN A 431 38.84 1.07 18.93
CA ASN A 431 39.83 1.83 19.71
C ASN A 431 40.21 1.16 21.04
N LEU A 432 39.34 0.31 21.61
CA LEU A 432 39.67 -0.49 22.80
C LEU A 432 40.49 -1.76 22.48
N LEU A 433 40.49 -2.20 21.22
CA LEU A 433 41.23 -3.38 20.76
C LEU A 433 42.55 -3.04 20.06
N GLY A 434 42.80 -1.76 19.76
CA GLY A 434 44.08 -1.27 19.24
C GLY A 434 44.95 -0.77 20.38
N GLY A 435 45.84 -1.62 20.88
CA GLY A 435 46.86 -1.24 21.86
C GLY A 435 47.87 -0.24 21.30
N ASP A 436 48.31 0.65 22.19
CA ASP A 436 49.46 1.56 22.11
C ASP A 436 49.51 2.55 20.94
N ASP A 437 48.77 3.65 21.09
CA ASP A 437 49.38 4.99 21.06
C ASP A 437 48.43 6.00 21.72
N ARG A 438 48.95 6.83 22.64
CA ARG A 438 48.18 7.87 23.33
C ARG A 438 47.78 8.96 22.33
N PRO A 439 46.49 9.15 22.00
CA PRO A 439 46.07 10.38 21.35
C PRO A 439 45.85 11.43 22.44
N VAL A 440 46.33 12.64 22.17
CA VAL A 440 45.87 13.87 22.83
C VAL A 440 44.34 13.84 22.83
N ILE A 441 43.74 14.14 23.99
CA ILE A 441 42.29 14.14 24.20
C ILE A 441 41.64 15.06 23.15
N ASP A 442 41.03 14.48 22.11
CA ASP A 442 40.13 15.18 21.22
C ASP A 442 38.88 15.57 22.02
N GLN A 443 38.80 16.84 22.42
CA GLN A 443 37.68 17.44 23.13
C GLN A 443 36.37 17.52 22.31
N GLN A 444 36.33 16.95 21.09
CA GLN A 444 35.15 16.94 20.22
C GLN A 444 34.38 15.60 20.16
N ALA A 445 34.65 14.62 21.03
CA ALA A 445 33.79 13.44 21.14
C ALA A 445 32.48 13.72 21.91
N ALA A 446 31.77 14.81 21.57
CA ALA A 446 30.34 14.88 21.80
C ALA A 446 29.69 13.84 20.88
N GLY A 447 28.80 12.99 21.42
CA GLY A 447 28.04 12.04 20.62
C GLY A 447 27.31 12.73 19.45
N PRO A 448 26.85 11.97 18.43
CA PRO A 448 26.19 12.57 17.27
C PRO A 448 25.04 13.46 17.73
N ALA A 449 25.19 14.77 17.52
CA ALA A 449 24.23 15.77 17.97
C ALA A 449 22.89 15.51 17.27
N GLY A 450 21.86 15.19 18.06
CA GLY A 450 20.49 15.08 17.60
C GLY A 450 19.94 16.45 17.15
N PRO A 451 18.95 16.47 16.24
CA PRO A 451 18.36 17.73 15.75
C PRO A 451 17.65 18.54 16.86
N LEU A 452 17.40 17.93 18.01
CA LEU A 452 16.74 18.53 19.17
C LEU A 452 17.69 18.82 20.35
N ASP A 453 18.99 18.50 20.21
CA ASP A 453 19.95 18.61 21.31
C ASP A 453 20.17 20.06 21.75
N SER A 454 20.03 21.05 20.86
CA SER A 454 20.10 22.47 21.21
C SER A 454 18.92 22.91 22.10
N THR A 455 17.75 22.31 21.92
CA THR A 455 16.51 22.69 22.61
C THR A 455 16.33 21.92 23.91
N PHE A 456 16.54 20.60 23.89
CA PHE A 456 16.34 19.73 25.05
C PHE A 456 17.62 19.47 25.84
N GLY A 457 18.80 19.77 25.28
CA GLY A 457 20.11 19.50 25.89
C GLY A 457 20.27 19.99 27.33
N PRO A 458 19.93 21.26 27.66
CA PRO A 458 20.01 21.75 29.04
C PRO A 458 19.14 20.96 30.03
N LEU A 459 17.93 20.56 29.62
CA LEU A 459 17.01 19.76 30.45
C LEU A 459 17.50 18.32 30.61
N LEU A 460 18.07 17.74 29.55
CA LEU A 460 18.66 16.40 29.57
C LEU A 460 19.91 16.34 30.46
N GLN A 461 20.71 17.41 30.49
CA GLN A 461 21.86 17.55 31.39
C GLN A 461 21.42 17.63 32.86
N LEU A 462 20.35 18.39 33.17
CA LEU A 462 19.80 18.49 34.53
C LEU A 462 19.31 17.13 35.08
N MET A 463 18.85 16.25 34.20
CA MET A 463 18.47 14.87 34.54
C MET A 463 19.65 13.90 34.68
N GLY A 464 20.88 14.32 34.35
CA GLY A 464 22.06 13.45 34.37
C GLY A 464 22.09 12.38 33.27
N LYS A 465 21.29 12.53 32.20
CA LYS A 465 21.16 11.52 31.12
C LYS A 465 22.19 11.66 29.98
N ASN A 466 23.09 12.65 30.01
CA ASN A 466 24.28 12.71 29.13
C ASN A 466 25.51 12.18 29.88
N SER A 467 25.81 10.90 29.68
CA SER A 467 26.83 10.14 30.43
C SER A 467 28.27 10.23 29.89
N VAL A 468 28.60 11.17 29.00
CA VAL A 468 29.95 11.20 28.38
C VAL A 468 30.85 12.32 28.93
N GLN A 469 30.31 13.32 29.62
CA GLN A 469 31.11 14.44 30.17
C GLN A 469 31.16 14.51 31.71
N SER A 470 30.47 13.62 32.42
CA SER A 470 30.34 13.68 33.89
C SER A 470 31.50 13.07 34.68
N VAL A 471 32.56 12.56 34.04
CA VAL A 471 33.68 11.92 34.74
C VAL A 471 34.74 12.92 35.26
N MET A 472 34.64 14.22 34.96
CA MET A 472 35.62 15.23 35.39
C MET A 472 35.04 16.45 36.13
N ALA A 473 33.75 16.47 36.45
CA ALA A 473 33.11 17.55 37.22
C ALA A 473 32.38 17.02 38.45
N ALA A 474 33.08 16.19 39.22
CA ALA A 474 32.67 15.88 40.59
C ALA A 474 32.98 17.10 41.45
N ASP A 475 32.06 18.07 41.51
CA ASP A 475 31.76 18.82 42.76
C ASP A 475 30.61 19.84 42.65
N SER A 476 29.97 20.03 41.49
CA SER A 476 28.84 21.00 41.41
C SER A 476 27.85 20.78 40.27
N SER A 477 27.57 19.55 39.85
CA SER A 477 26.45 19.31 38.92
C SER A 477 25.11 19.53 39.65
N LEU A 478 24.45 20.65 39.39
CA LEU A 478 23.05 20.90 39.73
C LEU A 478 22.22 19.79 39.08
N SER A 479 21.89 18.74 39.83
CA SER A 479 21.03 17.65 39.35
C SER A 479 19.63 17.81 39.94
N LEU A 480 18.61 17.45 39.15
CA LEU A 480 17.22 17.44 39.62
C LEU A 480 17.07 16.60 40.91
N GLN A 481 17.80 15.49 40.99
CA GLN A 481 17.78 14.58 42.14
C GLN A 481 18.33 15.25 43.40
N THR A 482 19.45 15.98 43.29
CA THR A 482 20.01 16.76 44.41
C THR A 482 19.06 17.87 44.85
N TYR A 483 18.38 18.54 43.90
CA TYR A 483 17.40 19.57 44.20
C TYR A 483 16.16 19.02 44.92
N LEU A 484 15.57 17.93 44.42
CA LEU A 484 14.41 17.27 45.04
C LEU A 484 14.73 16.75 46.44
N THR A 485 15.93 16.20 46.64
CA THR A 485 16.38 15.74 47.97
C THR A 485 16.57 16.90 48.96
N ARG A 486 16.94 18.09 48.47
CA ARG A 486 17.03 19.30 49.31
C ARG A 486 15.65 19.87 49.62
N LEU A 487 14.73 19.85 48.66
CA LEU A 487 13.33 20.25 48.84
C LEU A 487 12.62 19.41 49.91
N THR A 488 12.77 18.08 49.88
CA THR A 488 12.14 17.20 50.87
C THR A 488 12.73 17.36 52.27
N ARG A 489 14.01 17.72 52.40
CA ARG A 489 14.62 18.07 53.70
C ARG A 489 14.15 19.42 54.25
N GLY A 490 13.74 20.35 53.39
CA GLY A 490 13.23 21.66 53.77
C GLY A 490 11.73 21.69 54.07
N ALA A 491 10.99 20.64 53.72
CA ALA A 491 9.57 20.53 54.03
C ALA A 491 9.36 20.32 55.55
N PRO A 492 8.52 21.13 56.22
CA PRO A 492 8.26 20.98 57.65
C PRO A 492 7.61 19.63 57.94
N GLN A 493 8.20 18.84 58.87
CA GLN A 493 7.59 17.60 59.34
C GLN A 493 6.30 17.92 60.11
N ALA A 494 5.17 17.37 59.66
CA ALA A 494 3.91 17.45 60.38
C ALA A 494 4.05 16.78 61.78
N PRO A 495 3.49 17.36 62.85
CA PRO A 495 3.65 16.81 64.19
C PRO A 495 2.90 15.48 64.36
N ALA A 496 3.63 14.44 64.72
CA ALA A 496 3.09 13.15 65.14
C ALA A 496 2.46 13.25 66.55
N GLY A 497 1.17 12.89 66.65
CA GLY A 497 0.58 12.28 67.85
C GLY A 497 0.24 13.19 69.04
N GLY A 498 -1.01 13.69 69.08
CA GLY A 498 -1.63 14.26 70.28
C GLY A 498 -2.88 13.47 70.69
N LYS A 499 -2.77 12.62 71.71
CA LYS A 499 -3.88 11.87 72.35
C LYS A 499 -5.04 12.80 72.74
N ARG A 500 -6.23 12.63 72.14
CA ARG A 500 -7.48 13.19 72.69
C ARG A 500 -8.04 12.23 73.75
N ARG A 501 -8.07 12.68 75.01
CA ARG A 501 -8.82 12.06 76.12
C ARG A 501 -10.33 12.29 75.93
N ARG A 502 -11.15 11.25 76.19
CA ARG A 502 -12.59 11.34 76.50
C ARG A 502 -12.83 12.04 77.86
N PRO A 503 -14.02 12.64 78.04
CA PRO A 503 -15.03 12.08 78.96
C PRO A 503 -16.42 11.96 78.26
N ALA A 504 -17.21 10.89 78.44
CA ALA A 504 -18.31 10.74 79.43
C ALA A 504 -19.25 11.98 79.43
N GLY A 505 -20.51 11.97 79.00
CA GLY A 505 -21.57 10.95 79.06
C GLY A 505 -22.58 11.41 80.11
N ASP A 506 -23.72 11.97 79.69
CA ASP A 506 -24.95 12.05 80.50
C ASP A 506 -26.19 12.21 79.60
N ASP A 507 -27.23 11.50 80.00
CA ASP A 507 -28.47 11.20 79.30
C ASP A 507 -29.56 12.28 79.43
N ALA A 508 -30.54 12.18 78.51
CA ALA A 508 -31.99 12.33 78.72
C ALA A 508 -32.76 13.56 78.17
N ALA A 509 -33.95 13.20 77.63
CA ALA A 509 -35.16 13.95 77.27
C ALA A 509 -35.24 14.45 75.80
N ALA A 510 -35.87 13.74 74.84
CA ALA A 510 -37.29 13.34 74.69
C ALA A 510 -38.23 14.51 74.32
N GLY A 511 -38.84 14.43 73.12
CA GLY A 511 -39.99 15.26 72.74
C GLY A 511 -40.23 15.36 71.23
N ALA A 512 -41.25 14.63 70.75
CA ALA A 512 -41.98 14.63 69.47
C ALA A 512 -42.06 15.98 68.71
N ASP A 513 -42.30 16.08 67.40
CA ASP A 513 -43.36 15.44 66.58
C ASP A 513 -43.20 15.90 65.10
N GLY A 514 -43.80 15.18 64.13
CA GLY A 514 -44.23 15.79 62.85
C GLY A 514 -43.64 15.26 61.52
N LEU A 515 -44.44 14.41 60.86
CA LEU A 515 -44.35 13.76 59.53
C LEU A 515 -44.48 14.73 58.30
N PRO A 516 -44.47 14.26 57.02
CA PRO A 516 -43.63 14.77 55.93
C PRO A 516 -44.41 15.45 54.77
N GLY A 517 -43.68 15.95 53.75
CA GLY A 517 -44.25 16.49 52.51
C GLY A 517 -43.41 16.13 51.27
N GLN A 518 -44.08 15.50 50.31
CA GLN A 518 -43.68 15.14 48.95
C GLN A 518 -43.63 16.33 47.98
N GLU A 519 -43.17 16.04 46.74
CA GLU A 519 -43.23 16.81 45.49
C GLU A 519 -42.06 17.78 45.28
N ARG A 520 -41.31 17.78 44.17
CA ARG A 520 -41.58 17.36 42.79
C ARG A 520 -40.29 17.02 42.05
#